data_AF-A0A956ME18-F1
#
_entry.id   AF-A0A956ME18-F1
#
_cell.length_a   1.000
_cell.length_b   1.000
_cell.length_c   1.000
_cell.angle_alpha   90.00
_cell.angle_beta   90.00
_cell.angle_gamma   90.00
#
_symmetry.space_group_name_H-M   'P 1'
#
loop_
_entity.id
_entity.type
_entity.pdbx_description
1 polymer ?
#
loop_
_entity_poly.entity_id
_entity_poly.type
_entity_poly.pdbx_seq_one_letter_code
_entity_poly.pdbx_strand_id
1 'polypeptide(L)'
;GRRPEENGNYSNKLRDAMISVIIHEIGHNYFPMIVNSDERRWAWMDEGLNSFLQYLTEQSWQAGFPSRRGPAHKVFEYMQSDKSDITPIMTDAESILHLGANAYAKPATALNILRESILGRDLFDFAFREYAQRWEFKHPTPADFFRTMEDASGIDLDWFWRGWFFTTDYVDLAISNARLYKIYQKEEDSKKRAPSTFRNSNQLANKDVQLIEGMDLAFPVTFLEEIRFADQVDALPPAEQKHWKEYDYYYELTIENRGGLIMPLVLLFEFRDGTTEKKNIPAEIWRRNNESVTKVFSLNKEVVQITLDPYFEMGDVDMHNNRWPRNVSLPESRVFK
;
A
#
# COMPACT_ATOMS: atom_id res chain seq x y z
N GLY A 1 -8.38 31.49 20.62
CA GLY A 1 -8.89 31.18 19.26
C GLY A 1 -8.43 32.23 18.27
N ARG A 2 -8.26 31.85 17.01
CA ARG A 2 -7.94 32.81 15.94
C ARG A 2 -9.17 33.72 15.69
N ARG A 3 -8.96 35.02 15.52
CA ARG A 3 -10.04 36.01 15.36
C ARG A 3 -10.08 36.55 13.93
N PRO A 4 -11.26 36.95 13.43
CA PRO A 4 -11.33 37.79 12.23
C PRO A 4 -10.50 39.06 12.39
N GLU A 5 -10.19 39.70 11.27
CA GLU A 5 -9.61 41.05 11.25
C GLU A 5 -10.57 42.05 11.89
N GLU A 6 -10.06 43.23 12.29
CA GLU A 6 -10.87 44.28 12.93
C GLU A 6 -12.07 44.73 12.06
N ASN A 7 -11.95 44.61 10.74
CA ASN A 7 -12.99 44.90 9.76
C ASN A 7 -14.04 43.78 9.60
N GLY A 8 -13.92 42.67 10.35
CA GLY A 8 -14.79 41.51 10.28
C GLY A 8 -14.46 40.50 9.17
N ASN A 9 -13.46 40.78 8.32
CA ASN A 9 -13.03 39.88 7.26
C ASN A 9 -12.17 38.73 7.80
N TYR A 10 -12.17 37.62 7.06
CA TYR A 10 -11.33 36.47 7.36
C TYR A 10 -10.96 35.73 6.08
N SER A 11 -9.79 35.10 6.07
CA SER A 11 -9.35 34.26 4.95
C SER A 11 -10.03 32.89 4.95
N ASN A 12 -10.15 32.24 3.79
CA ASN A 12 -10.62 30.84 3.70
C ASN A 12 -9.79 29.91 4.58
N LYS A 13 -8.46 30.10 4.63
CA LYS A 13 -7.58 29.31 5.51
C LYS A 13 -7.92 29.47 6.99
N LEU A 14 -8.30 30.68 7.41
CA LEU A 14 -8.74 30.93 8.79
C LEU A 14 -10.09 30.26 9.05
N ARG A 15 -11.06 30.40 8.13
CA ARG A 15 -12.37 29.73 8.20
C ARG A 15 -12.21 28.22 8.34
N ASP A 16 -11.49 27.58 7.42
CA ASP A 16 -11.33 26.13 7.36
C ASP A 16 -10.60 25.62 8.61
N ALA A 17 -9.59 26.34 9.09
CA ALA A 17 -8.92 26.01 10.35
C ALA A 17 -9.87 26.07 11.56
N MET A 18 -10.80 27.03 11.62
CA MET A 18 -11.78 27.11 12.71
C MET A 18 -12.84 26.03 12.61
N ILE A 19 -13.35 25.73 11.41
CA ILE A 19 -14.27 24.60 11.18
C ILE A 19 -13.62 23.29 11.64
N SER A 20 -12.37 23.06 11.22
CA SER A 20 -11.57 21.88 11.57
C SER A 20 -11.42 21.70 13.09
N VAL A 21 -11.07 22.78 13.80
CA VAL A 21 -10.99 22.76 15.28
C VAL A 21 -12.36 22.52 15.90
N ILE A 22 -13.42 23.18 15.46
CA ILE A 22 -14.77 22.98 16.02
C ILE A 22 -15.21 21.52 15.87
N ILE A 23 -14.98 20.91 14.70
CA ILE A 23 -15.29 19.50 14.47
C ILE A 23 -14.49 18.61 15.44
N HIS A 24 -13.20 18.90 15.62
CA HIS A 24 -12.34 18.16 16.56
C HIS A 24 -12.84 18.26 18.01
N GLU A 25 -13.07 19.48 18.51
CA GLU A 25 -13.55 19.67 19.88
C GLU A 25 -14.93 19.04 20.12
N ILE A 26 -15.82 19.05 19.12
CA ILE A 26 -17.12 18.36 19.20
C ILE A 26 -16.94 16.85 19.21
N GLY A 27 -15.98 16.32 18.43
CA GLY A 27 -15.66 14.91 18.41
C GLY A 27 -15.20 14.37 19.76
N HIS A 28 -14.57 15.22 20.60
CA HIS A 28 -14.20 14.83 21.95
C HIS A 28 -15.38 14.46 22.85
N ASN A 29 -16.61 14.90 22.54
CA ASN A 29 -17.80 14.42 23.25
C ASN A 29 -17.94 12.89 23.20
N TYR A 30 -17.37 12.22 22.20
CA TYR A 30 -17.32 10.76 22.10
C TYR A 30 -16.02 10.21 22.69
N PHE A 31 -14.87 10.64 22.17
CA PHE A 31 -13.54 10.17 22.58
C PHE A 31 -12.74 11.36 23.14
N PRO A 32 -12.53 11.47 24.46
CA PRO A 32 -12.67 10.43 25.47
C PRO A 32 -13.92 10.59 26.34
N MET A 33 -14.81 11.56 26.09
CA MET A 33 -15.80 11.93 27.11
C MET A 33 -16.88 10.86 27.36
N ILE A 34 -17.30 10.11 26.33
CA ILE A 34 -18.18 8.93 26.48
C ILE A 34 -17.36 7.65 26.62
N VAL A 35 -16.33 7.46 25.79
CA VAL A 35 -15.42 6.30 25.84
C VAL A 35 -14.09 6.78 26.39
N ASN A 36 -13.89 6.61 27.71
CA ASN A 36 -12.79 7.27 28.43
C ASN A 36 -11.45 6.56 28.22
N SER A 37 -10.39 7.30 27.97
CA SER A 37 -9.04 6.76 27.82
C SER A 37 -8.05 7.47 28.76
N ASP A 38 -7.01 6.76 29.18
CA ASP A 38 -5.90 7.36 29.93
C ASP A 38 -4.99 8.12 28.97
N GLU A 39 -5.34 9.37 28.65
CA GLU A 39 -4.63 10.23 27.69
C GLU A 39 -3.14 10.40 28.04
N ARG A 40 -2.80 10.49 29.34
CA ARG A 40 -1.41 10.65 29.78
C ARG A 40 -0.54 9.46 29.36
N ARG A 41 -1.14 8.28 29.35
CA ARG A 41 -0.44 7.06 28.93
C ARG A 41 -0.59 6.81 27.43
N TRP A 42 -1.75 7.11 26.86
CA TRP A 42 -2.13 6.75 25.50
C TRP A 42 -2.78 7.93 24.76
N ALA A 43 -2.03 9.02 24.56
CA ALA A 43 -2.52 10.25 23.92
C ALA A 43 -3.23 10.01 22.58
N TRP A 44 -2.81 9.00 21.81
CA TRP A 44 -3.43 8.66 20.53
C TRP A 44 -4.87 8.13 20.64
N MET A 45 -5.25 7.52 21.77
CA MET A 45 -6.63 7.03 21.94
C MET A 45 -7.61 8.19 22.03
N ASP A 46 -7.17 9.31 22.59
CA ASP A 46 -7.94 10.54 22.57
C ASP A 46 -7.80 11.21 21.19
N GLU A 47 -6.58 11.60 20.86
CA GLU A 47 -6.31 12.52 19.77
C GLU A 47 -6.34 11.88 18.38
N GLY A 48 -5.95 10.61 18.30
CA GLY A 48 -5.87 9.84 17.07
C GLY A 48 -7.23 9.32 16.62
N LEU A 49 -8.01 8.76 17.55
CA LEU A 49 -9.40 8.36 17.28
C LEU A 49 -10.24 9.57 16.89
N ASN A 50 -10.09 10.67 17.62
CA ASN A 50 -10.81 11.91 17.32
C ASN A 50 -10.35 12.52 15.98
N SER A 51 -9.04 12.55 15.69
CA SER A 51 -8.52 13.03 14.40
C SER A 51 -9.02 12.21 13.20
N PHE A 52 -9.22 10.91 13.38
CA PHE A 52 -9.82 10.05 12.36
C PHE A 52 -11.28 10.42 12.09
N LEU A 53 -12.11 10.57 13.13
CA LEU A 53 -13.50 10.97 13.00
C LEU A 53 -13.64 12.40 12.45
N GLN A 54 -12.75 13.30 12.88
CA GLN A 54 -12.63 14.65 12.36
C GLN A 54 -12.40 14.62 10.84
N TYR A 55 -11.43 13.83 10.37
CA TYR A 55 -11.15 13.70 8.93
C TYR A 55 -12.39 13.24 8.15
N LEU A 56 -13.07 12.18 8.61
CA LEU A 56 -14.29 11.70 7.95
C LEU A 56 -15.41 12.75 7.95
N THR A 57 -15.57 13.45 9.06
CA THR A 57 -16.59 14.51 9.20
C THR A 57 -16.30 15.67 8.27
N GLU A 58 -15.05 16.16 8.21
CA GLU A 58 -14.62 17.21 7.29
C GLU A 58 -14.89 16.84 5.82
N GLN A 59 -14.55 15.62 5.40
CA GLN A 59 -14.78 15.16 4.03
C GLN A 59 -16.27 14.96 3.70
N SER A 60 -17.09 14.57 4.68
CA SER A 60 -18.55 14.46 4.52
C SER A 60 -19.25 15.81 4.48
N TRP A 61 -18.74 16.79 5.24
CA TRP A 61 -19.29 18.14 5.33
C TRP A 61 -19.06 18.91 4.02
N GLN A 62 -17.86 18.82 3.47
CA GLN A 62 -17.50 19.44 2.22
C GLN A 62 -16.56 18.53 1.44
N ALA A 63 -16.99 18.07 0.27
CA ALA A 63 -16.13 17.32 -0.63
C ALA A 63 -14.85 18.12 -0.95
N GLY A 64 -13.69 17.50 -0.75
CA GLY A 64 -12.40 18.15 -0.95
C GLY A 64 -12.03 19.16 0.13
N PHE A 65 -12.61 19.06 1.33
CA PHE A 65 -12.18 19.86 2.48
C PHE A 65 -10.66 19.69 2.69
N PRO A 66 -9.89 20.76 2.95
CA PRO A 66 -8.43 20.71 3.06
C PRO A 66 -7.97 20.15 4.42
N SER A 67 -8.40 18.94 4.77
CA SER A 67 -8.08 18.25 6.02
C SER A 67 -6.58 18.17 6.25
N ARG A 68 -6.10 18.49 7.45
CA ARG A 68 -4.65 18.49 7.74
C ARG A 68 -4.08 17.09 8.04
N ARG A 69 -4.92 16.14 8.42
CA ARG A 69 -4.59 14.77 8.85
C ARG A 69 -5.59 13.79 8.25
N GLY A 70 -5.26 12.50 8.21
CA GLY A 70 -6.11 11.44 7.65
C GLY A 70 -5.58 10.82 6.34
N PRO A 71 -5.39 11.60 5.26
CA PRO A 71 -4.85 11.06 4.02
C PRO A 71 -3.44 10.50 4.20
N ALA A 72 -3.15 9.38 3.53
CA ALA A 72 -1.91 8.63 3.74
C ALA A 72 -0.65 9.48 3.51
N HIS A 73 -0.60 10.25 2.43
CA HIS A 73 0.53 11.10 2.06
C HIS A 73 0.90 12.19 3.07
N LYS A 74 0.02 12.54 4.02
CA LYS A 74 0.26 13.64 4.97
C LYS A 74 1.15 13.27 6.14
N VAL A 75 1.48 11.98 6.31
CA VAL A 75 2.35 11.52 7.41
C VAL A 75 3.74 11.09 6.94
N PHE A 76 4.01 11.10 5.63
CA PHE A 76 5.25 10.57 5.06
C PHE A 76 6.50 11.26 5.58
N GLU A 77 6.50 12.59 5.63
CA GLU A 77 7.63 13.39 6.13
C GLU A 77 8.01 12.99 7.56
N TYR A 78 7.02 12.82 8.44
CA TYR A 78 7.25 12.32 9.78
C TYR A 78 7.76 10.88 9.77
N MET A 79 7.13 9.99 9.01
CA MET A 79 7.49 8.56 9.01
C MET A 79 8.87 8.26 8.40
N GLN A 80 9.36 9.10 7.51
CA GLN A 80 10.71 9.05 6.92
C GLN A 80 11.76 9.83 7.71
N SER A 81 11.37 10.53 8.77
CA SER A 81 12.32 11.26 9.62
C SER A 81 13.31 10.31 10.28
N ASP A 82 14.41 10.87 10.79
CA ASP A 82 15.44 10.08 11.49
C ASP A 82 14.80 9.26 12.62
N LYS A 83 15.27 8.02 12.81
CA LYS A 83 14.77 7.14 13.87
C LYS A 83 14.99 7.71 15.27
N SER A 84 15.94 8.65 15.44
CA SER A 84 16.11 9.40 16.69
C SER A 84 14.97 10.38 16.99
N ASP A 85 14.25 10.81 15.96
CA ASP A 85 13.25 11.89 16.05
C ASP A 85 11.81 11.35 16.05
N ILE A 86 11.64 10.04 15.89
CA ILE A 86 10.33 9.39 15.87
C ILE A 86 10.20 8.32 16.94
N THR A 87 9.00 8.20 17.49
CA THR A 87 8.65 7.19 18.48
C THR A 87 7.44 6.38 18.00
N PRO A 88 7.26 5.13 18.47
CA PRO A 88 6.03 4.37 18.24
C PRO A 88 4.78 5.13 18.74
N ILE A 89 3.61 4.84 18.17
CA ILE A 89 2.34 5.42 18.64
C ILE A 89 2.05 5.02 20.09
N MET A 90 2.47 3.81 20.47
CA MET A 90 2.34 3.25 21.82
C MET A 90 3.38 3.81 22.82
N THR A 91 3.86 5.03 22.61
CA THR A 91 4.77 5.73 23.51
C THR A 91 3.97 6.56 24.52
N ASP A 92 4.42 6.57 25.77
CA ASP A 92 3.84 7.42 26.82
C ASP A 92 3.87 8.90 26.43
N ALA A 93 2.81 9.65 26.73
CA ALA A 93 2.61 11.00 26.19
C ALA A 93 3.75 11.96 26.54
N GLU A 94 4.37 11.82 27.72
CA GLU A 94 5.47 12.67 28.16
C GLU A 94 6.78 12.38 27.39
N SER A 95 6.89 11.21 26.78
CA SER A 95 8.07 10.77 26.03
C SER A 95 7.95 10.99 24.51
N ILE A 96 6.83 11.53 24.03
CA ILE A 96 6.61 11.78 22.60
C ILE A 96 7.34 13.05 22.16
N LEU A 97 8.27 12.92 21.21
CA LEU A 97 9.04 14.05 20.65
C LEU A 97 8.19 14.98 19.77
N HIS A 98 7.31 14.39 18.93
CA HIS A 98 6.47 15.10 17.97
C HIS A 98 4.99 14.76 18.16
N LEU A 99 4.40 15.28 19.24
CA LEU A 99 3.03 14.95 19.67
C LEU A 99 2.00 15.07 18.53
N GLY A 100 2.03 16.18 17.80
CA GLY A 100 1.09 16.45 16.72
C GLY A 100 1.12 15.44 15.56
N ALA A 101 2.23 14.75 15.35
CA ALA A 101 2.38 13.72 14.33
C ALA A 101 2.11 12.32 14.90
N ASN A 102 2.67 12.01 16.07
CA ASN A 102 2.56 10.71 16.72
C ASN A 102 1.17 10.42 17.30
N ALA A 103 0.57 11.37 18.03
CA ALA A 103 -0.71 11.16 18.70
C ALA A 103 -1.92 11.45 17.79
N TYR A 104 -1.76 12.25 16.74
CA TYR A 104 -2.87 12.68 15.88
C TYR A 104 -2.76 12.15 14.44
N ALA A 105 -1.69 12.51 13.73
CA ALA A 105 -1.61 12.29 12.28
C ALA A 105 -1.42 10.82 11.92
N LYS A 106 -0.41 10.16 12.51
CA LYS A 106 -0.08 8.75 12.22
C LYS A 106 -1.23 7.79 12.58
N PRO A 107 -1.88 7.89 13.76
CA PRO A 107 -3.02 7.02 14.08
C PRO A 107 -4.22 7.29 13.18
N ALA A 108 -4.54 8.55 12.88
CA ALA A 108 -5.65 8.87 11.98
C ALA A 108 -5.42 8.34 10.57
N THR A 109 -4.18 8.43 10.06
CA THR A 109 -3.79 7.84 8.80
C THR A 109 -3.86 6.32 8.83
N ALA A 110 -3.34 5.68 9.87
CA ALA A 110 -3.43 4.23 10.03
C ALA A 110 -4.88 3.75 9.98
N LEU A 111 -5.77 4.37 10.76
CA LEU A 111 -7.19 4.01 10.78
C LEU A 111 -7.89 4.27 9.44
N ASN A 112 -7.52 5.34 8.73
CA ASN A 112 -8.05 5.60 7.40
C ASN A 112 -7.60 4.52 6.39
N ILE A 113 -6.33 4.10 6.42
CA ILE A 113 -5.84 3.00 5.57
C ILE A 113 -6.54 1.68 5.93
N LEU A 114 -6.70 1.41 7.23
CA LEU A 114 -7.40 0.22 7.71
C LEU A 114 -8.85 0.19 7.20
N ARG A 115 -9.54 1.33 7.23
CA ARG A 115 -10.92 1.48 6.73
C ARG A 115 -11.04 1.38 5.22
N GLU A 116 -10.24 2.12 4.48
CA GLU A 116 -10.42 2.25 3.02
C GLU A 116 -9.81 1.07 2.26
N SER A 117 -8.71 0.50 2.74
CA SER A 117 -7.84 -0.36 1.92
C SER A 117 -7.67 -1.78 2.46
N ILE A 118 -7.90 -2.01 3.75
CA ILE A 118 -7.69 -3.33 4.39
C ILE A 118 -9.03 -4.00 4.71
N LEU A 119 -9.85 -3.41 5.58
CA LEU A 119 -11.14 -3.99 5.99
C LEU A 119 -12.29 -3.61 5.06
N GLY A 120 -12.19 -2.43 4.42
CA GLY A 120 -13.33 -1.81 3.75
C GLY A 120 -14.26 -1.09 4.74
N ARG A 121 -15.01 -0.13 4.22
CA ARG A 121 -15.82 0.81 5.03
C ARG A 121 -16.84 0.13 5.91
N ASP A 122 -17.62 -0.79 5.35
CA ASP A 122 -18.74 -1.41 6.08
C ASP A 122 -18.26 -2.22 7.29
N LEU A 123 -17.21 -3.02 7.09
CA LEU A 123 -16.66 -3.88 8.14
C LEU A 123 -15.92 -3.07 9.20
N PHE A 124 -15.13 -2.08 8.77
CA PHE A 124 -14.47 -1.17 9.69
C PHE A 124 -15.50 -0.38 10.52
N ASP A 125 -16.51 0.22 9.88
CA ASP A 125 -17.51 1.05 10.55
C ASP A 125 -18.35 0.22 11.52
N PHE A 126 -18.65 -1.03 11.17
CA PHE A 126 -19.26 -2.00 12.08
C PHE A 126 -18.38 -2.22 13.32
N ALA A 127 -17.11 -2.61 13.12
CA ALA A 127 -16.20 -2.93 14.22
C ALA A 127 -15.89 -1.71 15.12
N PHE A 128 -15.73 -0.53 14.52
CA PHE A 128 -15.49 0.71 15.25
C PHE A 128 -16.71 1.13 16.08
N ARG A 129 -17.92 0.95 15.54
CA ARG A 129 -19.17 1.16 16.30
C ARG A 129 -19.30 0.17 17.46
N GLU A 130 -18.97 -1.09 17.25
CA GLU A 130 -18.96 -2.10 18.32
C GLU A 130 -17.98 -1.72 19.43
N TYR A 131 -16.80 -1.20 19.10
CA TYR A 131 -15.87 -0.64 20.10
C TYR A 131 -16.51 0.49 20.91
N ALA A 132 -17.09 1.48 20.23
CA ALA A 132 -17.74 2.60 20.92
C ALA A 132 -18.86 2.12 21.86
N GLN A 133 -19.69 1.17 21.42
CA GLN A 133 -20.81 0.64 22.22
C GLN A 133 -20.37 -0.26 23.37
N ARG A 134 -19.35 -1.10 23.18
CA ARG A 134 -18.84 -1.97 24.26
C ARG A 134 -18.22 -1.17 25.40
N TRP A 135 -17.62 -0.03 25.07
CA TRP A 135 -16.80 0.77 25.97
C TRP A 135 -17.40 2.12 26.34
N GLU A 136 -18.63 2.42 25.94
CA GLU A 136 -19.36 3.58 26.42
C GLU A 136 -19.43 3.58 27.95
N PHE A 137 -19.12 4.72 28.56
CA PHE A 137 -19.04 4.95 30.00
C PHE A 137 -18.03 4.04 30.74
N LYS A 138 -17.01 3.54 30.03
CA LYS A 138 -15.91 2.72 30.59
C LYS A 138 -14.54 3.33 30.24
N HIS A 139 -13.48 2.65 30.69
CA HIS A 139 -12.08 3.08 30.53
C HIS A 139 -11.25 2.04 29.74
N PRO A 140 -11.45 1.87 28.43
CA PRO A 140 -10.65 0.96 27.61
C PRO A 140 -9.16 1.33 27.57
N THR A 141 -8.34 0.30 27.41
CA THR A 141 -6.93 0.39 27.04
C THR A 141 -6.76 0.17 25.53
N PRO A 142 -5.58 0.44 24.94
CA PRO A 142 -5.29 0.11 23.54
C PRO A 142 -5.62 -1.34 23.15
N ALA A 143 -5.36 -2.29 24.06
CA ALA A 143 -5.64 -3.71 23.82
C ALA A 143 -7.14 -3.99 23.65
N ASP A 144 -8.00 -3.24 24.34
CA ASP A 144 -9.45 -3.36 24.24
C ASP A 144 -9.96 -2.85 22.88
N PHE A 145 -9.36 -1.78 22.36
CA PHE A 145 -9.61 -1.30 21.00
C PHE A 145 -9.17 -2.34 19.96
N PHE A 146 -7.91 -2.78 20.00
CA PHE A 146 -7.37 -3.74 19.02
C PHE A 146 -8.19 -5.04 19.00
N ARG A 147 -8.46 -5.63 20.17
CA ARG A 147 -9.27 -6.85 20.28
C ARG A 147 -10.70 -6.66 19.78
N THR A 148 -11.31 -5.50 20.04
CA THR A 148 -12.68 -5.27 19.55
C THR A 148 -12.70 -5.15 18.03
N MET A 149 -11.72 -4.45 17.45
CA MET A 149 -11.61 -4.33 16.00
C MET A 149 -11.43 -5.70 15.33
N GLU A 150 -10.61 -6.59 15.91
CA GLU A 150 -10.40 -7.96 15.41
C GLU A 150 -11.62 -8.86 15.62
N ASP A 151 -12.18 -8.90 16.83
CA ASP A 151 -13.33 -9.74 17.17
C ASP A 151 -14.57 -9.39 16.33
N ALA A 152 -14.87 -8.09 16.17
CA ALA A 152 -16.02 -7.65 15.40
C ALA A 152 -15.82 -7.77 13.88
N SER A 153 -14.59 -7.60 13.38
CA SER A 153 -14.31 -7.76 11.95
C SER A 153 -14.10 -9.23 11.53
N GLY A 154 -13.70 -10.10 12.46
CA GLY A 154 -13.30 -11.48 12.17
C GLY A 154 -11.99 -11.59 11.41
N ILE A 155 -11.19 -10.51 11.36
CA ILE A 155 -9.91 -10.43 10.64
C ILE A 155 -8.77 -10.32 11.66
N ASP A 156 -7.68 -11.07 11.42
CA ASP A 156 -6.43 -10.94 12.16
C ASP A 156 -5.70 -9.66 11.73
N LEU A 157 -5.54 -8.73 12.67
CA LEU A 157 -4.93 -7.42 12.46
C LEU A 157 -3.65 -7.26 13.27
N ASP A 158 -3.12 -8.32 13.89
CA ASP A 158 -1.92 -8.26 14.72
C ASP A 158 -0.73 -7.68 13.96
N TRP A 159 -0.57 -8.05 12.69
CA TRP A 159 0.47 -7.53 11.80
C TRP A 159 0.32 -6.01 11.60
N PHE A 160 -0.91 -5.53 11.48
CA PHE A 160 -1.22 -4.13 11.25
C PHE A 160 -0.97 -3.31 12.52
N TRP A 161 -1.48 -3.77 13.66
CA TRP A 161 -1.26 -3.12 14.96
C TRP A 161 0.21 -3.07 15.30
N ARG A 162 0.91 -4.21 15.21
CA ARG A 162 2.34 -4.30 15.47
C ARG A 162 3.12 -3.32 14.60
N GLY A 163 2.90 -3.33 13.28
CA GLY A 163 3.56 -2.42 12.36
C GLY A 163 3.28 -0.96 12.69
N TRP A 164 2.03 -0.53 12.59
CA TRP A 164 1.69 0.89 12.67
C TRP A 164 1.84 1.50 14.07
N PHE A 165 1.53 0.73 15.13
CA PHE A 165 1.42 1.26 16.49
C PHE A 165 2.65 0.99 17.36
N PHE A 166 3.33 -0.13 17.16
CA PHE A 166 4.45 -0.55 18.02
C PHE A 166 5.83 -0.35 17.40
N THR A 167 5.92 0.03 16.12
CA THR A 167 7.20 0.34 15.48
C THR A 167 7.28 1.77 14.97
N THR A 168 8.50 2.15 14.58
CA THR A 168 8.82 3.36 13.84
C THR A 168 8.97 3.10 12.34
N ASP A 169 8.54 1.94 11.85
CA ASP A 169 8.63 1.57 10.44
C ASP A 169 7.68 2.41 9.58
N TYR A 170 7.91 2.40 8.26
CA TYR A 170 7.09 3.09 7.27
C TYR A 170 6.81 2.22 6.05
N VAL A 171 5.88 2.64 5.19
CA VAL A 171 5.56 1.90 3.97
C VAL A 171 6.48 2.40 2.86
N ASP A 172 7.34 1.52 2.36
CA ASP A 172 8.17 1.73 1.17
C ASP A 172 8.31 0.35 0.51
N LEU A 173 7.44 0.09 -0.45
CA LEU A 173 7.39 -1.14 -1.21
C LEU A 173 7.90 -0.87 -2.62
N ALA A 174 8.78 -1.70 -3.15
CA ALA A 174 9.35 -1.47 -4.47
C ALA A 174 9.16 -2.68 -5.38
N ILE A 175 8.74 -2.46 -6.62
CA ILE A 175 8.91 -3.47 -7.67
C ILE A 175 10.39 -3.50 -8.04
N SER A 176 11.11 -4.50 -7.54
CA SER A 176 12.56 -4.62 -7.74
C SER A 176 12.92 -5.43 -8.98
N ASN A 177 12.06 -6.36 -9.39
CA ASN A 177 12.25 -7.16 -10.59
C ASN A 177 10.89 -7.60 -11.16
N ALA A 178 10.79 -7.63 -12.49
CA ALA A 178 9.67 -8.25 -13.18
C ALA A 178 10.17 -9.01 -14.41
N ARG A 179 9.77 -10.28 -14.51
CA ARG A 179 10.14 -11.18 -15.61
C ARG A 179 8.90 -11.71 -16.30
N LEU A 180 8.97 -11.77 -17.62
CA LEU A 180 7.94 -12.41 -18.44
C LEU A 180 8.41 -13.80 -18.86
N TYR A 181 7.55 -14.79 -18.65
CA TYR A 181 7.66 -16.14 -19.20
C TYR A 181 6.48 -16.38 -20.13
N LYS A 182 6.76 -16.90 -21.33
CA LYS A 182 5.75 -17.26 -22.33
C LYS A 182 5.88 -18.74 -22.66
N ILE A 183 4.75 -19.45 -22.67
CA ILE A 183 4.72 -20.86 -23.03
C ILE A 183 4.53 -20.97 -24.54
N TYR A 184 5.45 -21.65 -25.21
CA TYR A 184 5.35 -21.97 -26.63
C TYR A 184 5.11 -23.47 -26.78
N GLN A 185 4.03 -23.84 -27.47
CA GLN A 185 3.84 -25.23 -27.89
C GLN A 185 4.69 -25.48 -29.13
N LYS A 186 5.43 -26.57 -29.11
CA LYS A 186 6.32 -26.96 -30.20
C LYS A 186 5.50 -27.61 -31.32
N GLU A 187 4.94 -26.82 -32.23
CA GLU A 187 4.54 -27.31 -33.56
C GLU A 187 4.47 -26.18 -34.63
N GLU A 188 5.10 -26.46 -35.78
CA GLU A 188 5.06 -25.81 -37.11
C GLU A 188 5.51 -24.35 -37.38
N ASP A 189 5.89 -23.50 -36.41
CA ASP A 189 6.28 -22.11 -36.74
C ASP A 189 7.77 -21.92 -37.14
N SER A 190 8.42 -22.97 -37.66
CA SER A 190 9.82 -22.96 -38.10
C SER A 190 10.11 -22.07 -39.33
N LYS A 191 9.13 -21.29 -39.81
CA LYS A 191 9.25 -20.44 -41.01
C LYS A 191 9.28 -18.93 -40.74
N LYS A 192 9.18 -18.46 -39.49
CA LYS A 192 9.18 -17.02 -39.16
C LYS A 192 10.44 -16.48 -38.47
N ARG A 193 11.58 -17.17 -38.53
CA ARG A 193 12.85 -16.64 -38.00
C ARG A 193 13.65 -15.90 -39.09
N ALA A 194 13.75 -14.58 -38.98
CA ALA A 194 14.61 -13.73 -39.81
C ALA A 194 16.11 -13.90 -39.42
N PRO A 195 17.07 -13.66 -40.34
CA PRO A 195 18.45 -14.11 -40.18
C PRO A 195 19.42 -13.08 -39.57
N SER A 196 20.31 -13.62 -38.73
CA SER A 196 21.68 -13.24 -38.33
C SER A 196 22.28 -11.88 -38.73
N THR A 197 22.97 -11.22 -37.79
CA THR A 197 24.45 -11.04 -37.82
C THR A 197 24.97 -10.25 -36.61
N PHE A 198 25.89 -10.81 -35.82
CA PHE A 198 27.19 -10.19 -35.51
C PHE A 198 28.13 -11.24 -34.88
N ARG A 199 29.40 -11.19 -35.27
CA ARG A 199 30.46 -12.15 -34.91
C ARG A 199 31.63 -11.36 -34.32
N ASN A 200 32.03 -11.68 -33.09
CA ASN A 200 33.40 -11.77 -32.54
C ASN A 200 33.32 -11.77 -31.01
N SER A 201 33.47 -12.92 -30.35
CA SER A 201 34.73 -13.64 -30.01
C SER A 201 35.32 -13.19 -28.66
N ASN A 202 34.92 -13.86 -27.57
CA ASN A 202 35.88 -14.60 -26.76
C ASN A 202 35.20 -15.66 -25.88
N GLN A 203 35.88 -16.80 -25.84
CA GLN A 203 35.47 -18.12 -25.36
C GLN A 203 35.01 -18.14 -23.89
N LEU A 204 33.81 -18.67 -23.66
CA LEU A 204 33.47 -19.56 -22.54
C LEU A 204 32.43 -20.57 -23.03
N ALA A 205 32.68 -21.84 -22.77
CA ALA A 205 32.08 -22.97 -23.44
C ALA A 205 30.62 -23.25 -23.03
N ASN A 206 29.84 -23.62 -24.05
CA ASN A 206 28.63 -24.45 -24.01
C ASN A 206 27.49 -24.04 -23.05
N LYS A 207 26.74 -23.04 -23.50
CA LYS A 207 25.26 -23.06 -23.65
C LYS A 207 24.91 -21.75 -24.34
N ASP A 208 24.36 -21.83 -25.55
CA ASP A 208 23.94 -20.67 -26.34
C ASP A 208 22.76 -19.97 -25.65
N VAL A 209 23.05 -19.18 -24.61
CA VAL A 209 22.14 -18.16 -24.10
C VAL A 209 22.29 -16.97 -25.04
N GLN A 210 21.54 -16.99 -26.13
CA GLN A 210 21.32 -15.78 -26.92
C GLN A 210 20.46 -14.84 -26.07
N LEU A 211 21.09 -13.81 -25.52
CA LEU A 211 20.37 -12.59 -25.11
C LEU A 211 19.75 -12.00 -26.38
N ILE A 212 18.43 -12.09 -26.49
CA ILE A 212 17.69 -11.43 -27.57
C ILE A 212 17.60 -9.94 -27.20
N GLU A 213 18.61 -9.16 -27.60
CA GLU A 213 18.44 -7.73 -27.80
C GLU A 213 17.67 -7.55 -29.11
N GLY A 214 16.36 -7.29 -29.02
CA GLY A 214 15.56 -7.14 -30.23
C GLY A 214 14.04 -7.04 -30.07
N MET A 215 13.52 -6.79 -28.88
CA MET A 215 12.17 -6.23 -28.74
C MET A 215 12.25 -5.11 -27.70
N ASP A 216 11.58 -3.99 -27.96
CA ASP A 216 11.23 -2.95 -26.97
C ASP A 216 10.33 -3.56 -25.89
N LEU A 217 10.84 -4.54 -25.14
CA LEU A 217 10.10 -5.19 -24.08
C LEU A 217 10.39 -4.44 -22.80
N ALA A 218 9.34 -3.77 -22.34
CA ALA A 218 9.14 -3.28 -20.99
C ALA A 218 9.56 -4.27 -19.88
N PHE A 219 9.65 -5.57 -20.19
CA PHE A 219 10.04 -6.63 -19.27
C PHE A 219 11.21 -7.42 -19.84
N PRO A 220 12.31 -7.63 -19.09
CA PRO A 220 13.34 -8.58 -19.49
C PRO A 220 12.69 -9.96 -19.65
N VAL A 221 12.67 -10.47 -20.88
CA VAL A 221 12.20 -11.83 -21.16
C VAL A 221 13.32 -12.78 -20.76
N THR A 222 13.11 -13.46 -19.65
CA THR A 222 13.80 -14.72 -19.43
C THR A 222 13.07 -15.76 -20.26
N PHE A 223 13.68 -16.11 -21.40
CA PHE A 223 13.37 -17.37 -22.04
C PHE A 223 13.76 -18.44 -21.04
N LEU A 224 12.79 -19.01 -20.31
CA LEU A 224 12.93 -20.37 -19.82
C LEU A 224 13.34 -21.16 -21.07
N GLU A 225 14.59 -21.64 -21.11
CA GLU A 225 15.17 -22.35 -22.25
C GLU A 225 14.07 -23.20 -22.89
N GLU A 226 13.75 -22.89 -24.14
CA GLU A 226 12.60 -23.28 -25.02
C GLU A 226 12.18 -24.75 -24.96
N ILE A 227 12.93 -25.60 -24.25
CA ILE A 227 12.87 -27.06 -24.24
C ILE A 227 12.57 -27.59 -22.83
N ARG A 228 12.96 -26.89 -21.75
CA ARG A 228 12.86 -27.44 -20.37
C ARG A 228 11.48 -27.32 -19.74
N PHE A 229 10.68 -26.31 -20.08
CA PHE A 229 9.39 -26.08 -19.41
C PHE A 229 8.25 -26.92 -19.99
N ALA A 230 8.22 -27.17 -21.31
CA ALA A 230 7.22 -28.05 -21.92
C ALA A 230 7.31 -29.48 -21.37
N ASP A 231 8.54 -30.04 -21.32
CA ASP A 231 8.81 -31.36 -20.73
C ASP A 231 8.45 -31.42 -19.23
N GLN A 232 8.65 -30.33 -18.50
CA GLN A 232 8.30 -30.24 -17.07
C GLN A 232 6.80 -30.12 -16.85
N VAL A 233 6.09 -29.31 -17.65
CA VAL A 233 4.63 -29.17 -17.58
C VAL A 233 3.97 -30.49 -17.93
N ASP A 234 4.38 -31.16 -19.00
CA ASP A 234 3.82 -32.47 -19.37
C ASP A 234 4.15 -33.58 -18.35
N ALA A 235 5.15 -33.37 -17.49
CA ALA A 235 5.45 -34.22 -16.33
C ALA A 235 4.63 -33.88 -15.07
N LEU A 236 3.90 -32.75 -15.04
CA LEU A 236 3.02 -32.40 -13.92
C LEU A 236 1.71 -33.21 -13.95
N PRO A 237 0.99 -33.32 -12.81
CA PRO A 237 -0.35 -33.91 -12.80
C PRO A 237 -1.30 -33.21 -13.80
N PRO A 238 -2.28 -33.92 -14.39
CA PRO A 238 -3.18 -33.35 -15.41
C PRO A 238 -3.92 -32.07 -14.99
N ALA A 239 -4.24 -31.94 -13.70
CA ALA A 239 -4.88 -30.74 -13.15
C ALA A 239 -3.96 -29.50 -13.22
N GLU A 240 -2.66 -29.69 -12.98
CA GLU A 240 -1.67 -28.62 -13.07
C GLU A 240 -1.33 -28.30 -14.53
N GLN A 241 -1.24 -29.32 -15.39
CA GLN A 241 -1.09 -29.13 -16.84
C GLN A 241 -2.17 -28.22 -17.43
N LYS A 242 -3.43 -28.42 -17.02
CA LYS A 242 -4.54 -27.61 -17.49
C LYS A 242 -4.36 -26.13 -17.15
N HIS A 243 -3.90 -25.83 -15.93
CA HIS A 243 -3.63 -24.45 -15.50
C HIS A 243 -2.53 -23.78 -16.34
N TRP A 244 -1.43 -24.51 -16.61
CA TRP A 244 -0.32 -23.97 -17.42
C TRP A 244 -0.64 -23.85 -18.92
N LYS A 245 -1.62 -24.60 -19.42
CA LYS A 245 -2.08 -24.51 -20.81
C LYS A 245 -3.20 -23.48 -21.02
N GLU A 246 -3.72 -22.90 -19.94
CA GLU A 246 -4.82 -21.94 -19.98
C GLU A 246 -4.35 -20.49 -20.24
N TYR A 247 -3.12 -20.16 -19.87
CA TYR A 247 -2.58 -18.79 -19.98
C TYR A 247 -1.38 -18.67 -20.92
N ASP A 248 -1.35 -17.54 -21.62
CA ASP A 248 -0.30 -17.22 -22.59
C ASP A 248 0.92 -16.53 -21.97
N TYR A 249 0.72 -15.77 -20.89
CA TYR A 249 1.74 -14.93 -20.26
C TYR A 249 1.82 -15.17 -18.76
N TYR A 250 3.04 -15.33 -18.25
CA TYR A 250 3.33 -15.50 -16.83
C TYR A 250 4.32 -14.43 -16.39
N TYR A 251 3.89 -13.55 -15.48
CA TYR A 251 4.70 -12.47 -14.96
C TYR A 251 5.16 -12.80 -13.55
N GLU A 252 6.46 -12.99 -13.36
CA GLU A 252 7.08 -13.11 -12.03
C GLU A 252 7.50 -11.74 -11.55
N LEU A 253 6.88 -11.27 -10.48
CA LEU A 253 7.19 -10.00 -9.84
C LEU A 253 7.89 -10.26 -8.51
N THR A 254 8.98 -9.54 -8.28
CA THR A 254 9.63 -9.44 -6.97
C THR A 254 9.34 -8.07 -6.39
N ILE A 255 8.80 -8.07 -5.18
CA ILE A 255 8.48 -6.86 -4.42
C ILE A 255 9.33 -6.87 -3.15
N GLU A 256 10.03 -5.77 -2.91
CA GLU A 256 10.82 -5.53 -1.70
C GLU A 256 10.04 -4.64 -0.74
N ASN A 257 10.12 -4.94 0.56
CA ASN A 257 9.67 -4.07 1.63
C ASN A 257 10.90 -3.43 2.28
N ARG A 258 11.10 -2.14 1.98
CA ARG A 258 12.27 -1.36 2.41
C ARG A 258 11.99 -0.56 3.68
N GLY A 259 10.72 -0.20 3.90
CA GLY A 259 10.30 0.63 5.03
C GLY A 259 9.98 -0.16 6.29
N GLY A 260 9.81 -1.48 6.19
CA GLY A 260 9.52 -2.40 7.29
C GLY A 260 8.03 -2.69 7.49
N LEU A 261 7.14 -1.75 7.14
CA LEU A 261 5.70 -1.99 7.24
C LEU A 261 5.20 -2.93 6.15
N ILE A 262 4.69 -4.07 6.59
CA ILE A 262 3.94 -5.00 5.76
C ILE A 262 2.60 -4.36 5.38
N MET A 263 2.25 -4.42 4.10
CA MET A 263 0.97 -3.96 3.56
C MET A 263 0.42 -4.94 2.51
N PRO A 264 -0.91 -5.00 2.29
CA PRO A 264 -1.47 -5.65 1.11
C PRO A 264 -0.92 -5.05 -0.19
N LEU A 265 -0.84 -5.86 -1.24
CA LEU A 265 -0.34 -5.40 -2.54
C LEU A 265 -1.50 -5.15 -3.49
N VAL A 266 -1.68 -3.89 -3.89
CA VAL A 266 -2.63 -3.51 -4.93
C VAL A 266 -1.88 -3.27 -6.22
N LEU A 267 -2.04 -4.18 -7.18
CA LEU A 267 -1.35 -4.14 -8.47
C LEU A 267 -2.33 -3.82 -9.59
N LEU A 268 -2.00 -2.85 -10.42
CA LEU A 268 -2.70 -2.57 -11.68
C LEU A 268 -1.84 -3.04 -12.84
N PHE A 269 -2.36 -3.97 -13.63
CA PHE A 269 -1.79 -4.42 -14.88
C PHE A 269 -2.43 -3.63 -16.02
N GLU A 270 -1.61 -2.92 -16.78
CA GLU A 270 -2.02 -2.22 -18.00
C GLU A 270 -1.63 -3.09 -19.20
N PHE A 271 -2.59 -3.40 -20.07
CA PHE A 271 -2.39 -4.29 -21.21
C PHE A 271 -2.18 -3.51 -22.51
N ARG A 272 -1.57 -4.18 -23.49
CA ARG A 272 -1.29 -3.60 -24.81
C ARG A 272 -2.52 -3.18 -25.60
N ASP A 273 -3.66 -3.80 -25.32
CA ASP A 273 -4.96 -3.44 -25.91
C ASP A 273 -5.63 -2.22 -25.24
N GLY A 274 -4.96 -1.61 -24.25
CA GLY A 274 -5.46 -0.46 -23.49
C GLY A 274 -6.38 -0.82 -22.34
N THR A 275 -6.71 -2.10 -22.14
CA THR A 275 -7.48 -2.55 -20.98
C THR A 275 -6.61 -2.64 -19.72
N THR A 276 -7.23 -2.70 -18.54
CA THR A 276 -6.52 -2.84 -17.27
C THR A 276 -7.14 -3.93 -16.41
N GLU A 277 -6.33 -4.52 -15.53
CA GLU A 277 -6.78 -5.48 -14.51
C GLU A 277 -6.14 -5.18 -13.16
N LYS A 278 -6.99 -5.06 -12.13
CA LYS A 278 -6.55 -4.85 -10.74
C LYS A 278 -6.45 -6.20 -10.03
N LYS A 279 -5.33 -6.46 -9.35
CA LYS A 279 -5.14 -7.60 -8.44
C LYS A 279 -4.85 -7.08 -7.04
N ASN A 280 -5.65 -7.54 -6.08
CA ASN A 280 -5.43 -7.30 -4.66
C ASN A 280 -4.85 -8.56 -4.03
N ILE A 281 -3.66 -8.43 -3.43
CA ILE A 281 -2.99 -9.51 -2.73
C ILE A 281 -3.00 -9.18 -1.23
N PRO A 282 -3.57 -10.05 -0.39
CA PRO A 282 -3.60 -9.85 1.06
C PRO A 282 -2.19 -9.77 1.68
N ALA A 283 -2.09 -9.17 2.88
CA ALA A 283 -0.83 -8.96 3.59
C ALA A 283 -0.13 -10.29 3.99
N GLU A 284 -0.84 -11.40 3.97
CA GLU A 284 -0.36 -12.75 4.28
C GLU A 284 0.71 -13.24 3.30
N ILE A 285 0.87 -12.59 2.14
CA ILE A 285 2.00 -12.86 1.23
C ILE A 285 3.36 -12.71 1.92
N TRP A 286 3.45 -11.83 2.92
CA TRP A 286 4.66 -11.55 3.68
C TRP A 286 4.94 -12.55 4.81
N ARG A 287 4.07 -13.54 5.04
CA ARG A 287 4.16 -14.47 6.19
C ARG A 287 5.46 -15.28 6.25
N ARG A 288 6.08 -15.57 5.10
CA ARG A 288 7.34 -16.32 5.03
C ARG A 288 8.59 -15.45 5.03
N ASN A 289 8.47 -14.25 4.45
CA ASN A 289 9.55 -13.29 4.34
C ASN A 289 8.92 -11.90 4.27
N ASN A 290 9.28 -11.03 5.22
CA ASN A 290 8.77 -9.67 5.33
C ASN A 290 9.64 -8.62 4.62
N GLU A 291 10.80 -9.00 4.09
CA GLU A 291 11.74 -8.14 3.36
C GLU A 291 11.52 -8.22 1.84
N SER A 292 11.21 -9.41 1.31
CA SER A 292 10.99 -9.59 -0.12
C SER A 292 10.07 -10.77 -0.42
N VAL A 293 9.19 -10.59 -1.40
CA VAL A 293 8.28 -11.62 -1.90
C VAL A 293 8.34 -11.71 -3.42
N THR A 294 8.32 -12.94 -3.94
CA THR A 294 8.20 -13.22 -5.37
C THR A 294 6.87 -13.90 -5.64
N LYS A 295 6.12 -13.41 -6.62
CA LYS A 295 4.82 -13.98 -7.03
C LYS A 295 4.68 -14.02 -8.55
N VAL A 296 4.15 -15.12 -9.05
CA VAL A 296 3.81 -15.31 -10.47
C VAL A 296 2.34 -14.96 -10.71
N PHE A 297 2.06 -14.23 -11.78
CA PHE A 297 0.73 -13.86 -12.26
C PHE A 297 0.50 -14.43 -13.67
N SER A 298 -0.53 -15.26 -13.81
CA SER A 298 -0.92 -15.87 -15.08
C SER A 298 -2.00 -15.02 -15.76
N LEU A 299 -1.76 -14.59 -17.00
CA LEU A 299 -2.59 -13.63 -17.75
C LEU A 299 -2.71 -14.04 -19.23
N ASN A 300 -3.83 -13.72 -19.85
CA ASN A 300 -4.10 -13.98 -21.29
C ASN A 300 -3.76 -12.79 -22.20
N LYS A 301 -3.28 -11.69 -21.61
CA LYS A 301 -2.98 -10.45 -22.31
C LYS A 301 -1.57 -10.00 -22.00
N GLU A 302 -0.91 -9.45 -23.01
CA GLU A 302 0.42 -8.87 -22.88
C GLU A 302 0.35 -7.57 -22.07
N VAL A 303 1.04 -7.55 -20.93
CA VAL A 303 1.19 -6.41 -20.03
C VAL A 303 2.26 -5.45 -20.57
N VAL A 304 1.93 -4.16 -20.57
CA VAL A 304 2.86 -3.06 -20.93
C VAL A 304 3.39 -2.33 -19.70
N GLN A 305 2.61 -2.24 -18.64
CA GLN A 305 3.02 -1.60 -17.38
C GLN A 305 2.35 -2.28 -16.18
N ILE A 306 3.06 -2.36 -15.07
CA ILE A 306 2.55 -2.77 -13.77
C ILE A 306 2.77 -1.64 -12.79
N THR A 307 1.73 -1.28 -12.05
CA THR A 307 1.77 -0.23 -11.03
C THR A 307 1.35 -0.80 -9.68
N LEU A 308 2.22 -0.70 -8.68
CA LEU A 308 1.92 -0.93 -7.27
C LEU A 308 1.30 0.32 -6.65
N ASP A 309 0.29 0.13 -5.79
CA ASP A 309 -0.49 1.20 -5.16
C ASP A 309 -0.93 2.32 -6.15
N PRO A 310 -1.65 1.97 -7.22
CA PRO A 310 -2.03 2.91 -8.29
C PRO A 310 -2.91 4.08 -7.81
N TYR A 311 -3.52 3.97 -6.63
CA TYR A 311 -4.46 4.93 -6.06
C TYR A 311 -3.90 5.71 -4.86
N PHE A 312 -2.63 5.48 -4.48
CA PHE A 312 -1.97 6.13 -3.35
C PHE A 312 -2.69 5.90 -2.02
N GLU A 313 -3.23 4.70 -1.85
CA GLU A 313 -4.08 4.31 -0.72
C GLU A 313 -3.27 3.70 0.43
N MET A 314 -2.09 3.12 0.14
CA MET A 314 -1.31 2.35 1.12
C MET A 314 -0.29 3.18 1.89
N GLY A 315 -0.09 4.43 1.51
CA GLY A 315 0.83 5.31 2.20
C GLY A 315 2.29 5.07 1.89
N ASP A 316 2.59 4.57 0.68
CA ASP A 316 3.95 4.39 0.23
C ASP A 316 4.68 5.74 0.05
N VAL A 317 5.84 5.85 0.69
CA VAL A 317 6.62 7.08 0.72
C VAL A 317 7.46 7.32 -0.55
N ASP A 318 7.70 6.29 -1.38
CA ASP A 318 8.44 6.42 -2.65
C ASP A 318 7.70 5.78 -3.83
N MET A 319 6.83 6.57 -4.45
CA MET A 319 6.04 6.14 -5.61
C MET A 319 6.86 5.94 -6.89
N HIS A 320 8.14 6.31 -6.96
CA HIS A 320 8.95 6.17 -8.17
C HIS A 320 9.33 4.71 -8.45
N ASN A 321 9.43 3.91 -7.39
CA ASN A 321 9.81 2.51 -7.46
C ASN A 321 8.59 1.56 -7.56
N ASN A 322 7.38 2.13 -7.60
CA ASN A 322 6.10 1.43 -7.72
C ASN A 322 5.70 1.05 -9.14
N ARG A 323 6.52 1.34 -10.15
CA ARG A 323 6.21 1.05 -11.55
C ARG A 323 7.23 0.15 -12.20
N TRP A 324 6.74 -0.76 -13.02
CA TRP A 324 7.56 -1.55 -13.92
C TRP A 324 6.98 -1.59 -15.34
N PRO A 325 7.78 -1.31 -16.38
CA PRO A 325 9.14 -0.75 -16.31
C PRO A 325 9.11 0.62 -15.64
N ARG A 326 10.24 1.01 -15.04
CA ARG A 326 10.36 2.38 -14.51
C ARG A 326 10.34 3.33 -15.71
N ASN A 327 9.37 4.25 -15.74
CA ASN A 327 9.33 5.28 -16.78
C ASN A 327 10.66 6.06 -16.77
N VAL A 328 11.42 5.99 -17.87
CA VAL A 328 12.65 6.77 -18.04
C VAL A 328 12.33 8.25 -18.37
N SER A 329 11.06 8.57 -18.64
CA SER A 329 10.57 9.94 -18.72
C SER A 329 10.19 10.46 -17.33
N LEU A 330 10.93 11.48 -16.87
CA LEU A 330 10.62 12.28 -15.68
C LEU A 330 9.12 12.64 -15.68
N PRO A 331 8.40 12.46 -14.55
CA PRO A 331 7.06 13.00 -14.46
C PRO A 331 7.18 14.53 -14.47
N GLU A 332 6.65 15.18 -15.51
CA GLU A 332 6.23 16.56 -15.36
C GLU A 332 5.28 16.60 -14.15
N SER A 333 5.65 17.45 -13.20
CA SER A 333 4.90 17.72 -11.99
C SER A 333 3.41 17.78 -12.27
N ARG A 334 2.67 16.72 -11.92
CA ARG A 334 1.26 16.85 -11.61
C ARG A 334 1.18 17.62 -10.30
N VAL A 335 1.28 18.93 -10.42
CA VAL A 335 0.87 19.89 -9.41
C VAL A 335 -0.55 19.48 -9.01
N PHE A 336 -0.68 19.01 -7.77
CA PHE A 336 -1.95 18.77 -7.13
C PHE A 336 -2.84 20.02 -7.32
N LYS A 337 -4.02 19.83 -7.91
CA LYS A 337 -5.11 20.82 -7.88
C LYS A 337 -6.14 20.40 -6.85
#